data_AF-A8MHX4-F1
#
_entry.id   AF-A8MHX4-F1
#
_cell.length_a   1.000
_cell.length_b   1.000
_cell.length_c   1.000
_cell.angle_alpha   90.00
_cell.angle_beta   90.00
_cell.angle_gamma   90.00
#
_symmetry.space_group_name_H-M   'P 1'
#
loop_
_entity.id
_entity.type
_entity.pdbx_description
1 polymer ?
#
loop_
_entity_poly.entity_id
_entity_poly.type
_entity_poly.pdbx_seq_one_letter_code
_entity_poly.pdbx_strand_id
1 'polypeptide(L)'
;MRNIDEELKTIVDNGFKLESSKYELENLAFVSLRLALKAYYSTYKSNEMNIGAFINNERDIKEDPIIAHIKAYYENYFECIVHFQHFFELITKDILGKINKLLTVRVQNKYDILYKLINNIDLDVEEESKLISIEFSEVLKAFPQLNKEGFINSKHQIWAEDKKIRVLEKLNKLRNSIWHRGLYIVPYEELDIFIGKYILPLVKKVVEDTEYHKYQKIWKYEYVALGIEPLSKIIDLYESTNDFSDKKHIKKAAYLKEVGRAAYYNNMRKSEWESKDYKNDTGKIFHVGWAYFDKKSLILKVE
;
A
#
# COMPACT_ATOMS: atom_id res chain seq x y z
N MET A 1 3.62 3.62 -45.07
CA MET A 1 3.74 3.15 -43.67
C MET A 1 4.05 4.38 -42.83
N ARG A 2 3.29 4.65 -41.75
CA ARG A 2 3.70 5.70 -40.81
C ARG A 2 5.04 5.30 -40.18
N ASN A 3 5.91 6.28 -39.95
CA ASN A 3 7.17 6.06 -39.28
C ASN A 3 6.89 5.62 -37.83
N ILE A 4 7.44 4.48 -37.40
CA ILE A 4 7.22 3.93 -36.05
C ILE A 4 7.61 4.93 -34.96
N ASP A 5 8.65 5.74 -35.19
CA ASP A 5 9.11 6.74 -34.23
C ASP A 5 8.10 7.89 -34.08
N GLU A 6 7.44 8.28 -35.18
CA GLU A 6 6.37 9.29 -35.14
C GLU A 6 5.11 8.76 -34.45
N GLU A 7 4.79 7.48 -34.67
CA GLU A 7 3.67 6.82 -34.01
C GLU A 7 3.90 6.66 -32.51
N LEU A 8 5.10 6.21 -32.10
CA LEU A 8 5.50 6.11 -30.70
C LEU A 8 5.54 7.47 -30.02
N LYS A 9 6.09 8.50 -30.69
CA LYS A 9 6.07 9.87 -30.18
C LYS A 9 4.64 10.37 -29.97
N THR A 10 3.76 10.13 -30.95
CA THR A 10 2.34 10.50 -30.84
C THR A 10 1.66 9.80 -29.65
N ILE A 11 1.97 8.53 -29.38
CA ILE A 11 1.41 7.80 -28.23
C ILE A 11 1.90 8.40 -26.90
N VAL A 12 3.18 8.73 -26.80
CA VAL A 12 3.76 9.35 -25.58
C VAL A 12 3.21 10.76 -25.36
N ASP A 13 3.11 11.56 -26.43
CA ASP A 13 2.67 12.95 -26.37
C ASP A 13 1.14 13.09 -26.19
N ASN A 14 0.35 12.06 -26.54
CA ASN A 14 -1.10 11.99 -26.30
C ASN A 14 -1.47 11.60 -24.86
N GLY A 15 -0.49 11.46 -23.96
CA GLY A 15 -0.78 11.36 -22.53
C GLY A 15 -1.48 12.62 -22.02
N PHE A 16 -2.40 12.47 -21.06
CA PHE A 16 -3.00 13.62 -20.38
C PHE A 16 -2.31 13.85 -19.03
N LYS A 17 -2.04 15.12 -18.70
CA LYS A 17 -1.70 15.47 -17.32
C LYS A 17 -2.93 15.25 -16.45
N LEU A 18 -2.72 14.72 -15.25
CA LEU A 18 -3.68 14.92 -14.18
C LEU A 18 -3.63 16.43 -13.86
N GLU A 19 -4.50 17.23 -14.50
CA GLU A 19 -4.47 18.68 -14.35
C GLU A 19 -4.63 19.09 -12.89
N SER A 20 -3.96 20.18 -12.54
CA SER A 20 -3.80 20.83 -11.23
C SER A 20 -5.10 21.32 -10.55
N SER A 21 -6.25 20.78 -10.94
CA SER A 21 -7.50 20.93 -10.20
C SER A 21 -8.12 19.54 -9.96
N LYS A 22 -7.97 19.07 -8.71
CA LYS A 22 -8.47 17.82 -8.09
C LYS A 22 -7.57 16.57 -8.10
N TYR A 23 -6.55 16.44 -8.95
CA TYR A 23 -5.76 15.19 -8.98
C TYR A 23 -4.23 15.35 -8.98
N GLU A 24 -3.64 15.68 -7.83
CA GLU A 24 -2.19 15.80 -7.63
C GLU A 24 -1.46 14.44 -7.55
N LEU A 25 -0.11 14.42 -7.55
CA LEU A 25 0.75 13.25 -7.27
C LEU A 25 0.31 12.46 -6.02
N GLU A 26 -0.25 13.18 -5.05
CA GLU A 26 -0.90 12.64 -3.86
C GLU A 26 -1.92 11.55 -4.27
N ASN A 27 -2.70 11.75 -5.33
CA ASN A 27 -3.68 10.78 -5.81
C ASN A 27 -3.04 9.50 -6.36
N LEU A 28 -1.90 9.59 -7.06
CA LEU A 28 -1.19 8.40 -7.50
C LEU A 28 -0.59 7.63 -6.32
N ALA A 29 -0.11 8.32 -5.29
CA ALA A 29 0.33 7.68 -4.06
C ALA A 29 -0.83 6.89 -3.43
N PHE A 30 -2.03 7.48 -3.33
CA PHE A 30 -3.19 6.81 -2.75
C PHE A 30 -3.78 5.71 -3.64
N VAL A 31 -3.69 5.84 -4.97
CA VAL A 31 -3.98 4.72 -5.90
C VAL A 31 -3.01 3.57 -5.63
N SER A 32 -1.71 3.85 -5.49
CA SER A 32 -0.72 2.85 -5.15
C SER A 32 -1.02 2.20 -3.79
N LEU A 33 -1.36 2.99 -2.76
CA LEU A 33 -1.77 2.45 -1.46
C LEU A 33 -2.97 1.51 -1.56
N ARG A 34 -3.97 1.86 -2.37
CA ARG A 34 -5.14 1.01 -2.63
C ARG A 34 -4.72 -0.33 -3.22
N LEU A 35 -3.86 -0.32 -4.24
CA LEU A 35 -3.38 -1.52 -4.90
C LEU A 35 -2.58 -2.39 -3.94
N ALA A 36 -1.70 -1.78 -3.14
CA ALA A 36 -0.90 -2.46 -2.13
C ALA A 36 -1.78 -3.18 -1.09
N LEU A 37 -2.81 -2.50 -0.57
CA LEU A 37 -3.73 -3.08 0.41
C LEU A 37 -4.60 -4.19 -0.19
N LYS A 38 -5.10 -4.01 -1.41
CA LYS A 38 -5.83 -5.07 -2.14
C LYS A 38 -4.97 -6.32 -2.31
N ALA A 39 -3.72 -6.15 -2.72
CA ALA A 39 -2.77 -7.23 -2.91
C ALA A 39 -2.43 -7.90 -1.58
N TYR A 40 -2.09 -7.12 -0.54
CA TYR A 40 -1.81 -7.61 0.81
C TYR A 40 -2.95 -8.49 1.34
N TYR A 41 -4.20 -8.00 1.30
CA TYR A 41 -5.34 -8.79 1.74
C TYR A 41 -5.56 -10.05 0.90
N SER A 42 -5.27 -9.99 -0.41
CA SER A 42 -5.40 -11.13 -1.33
C SER A 42 -4.31 -12.20 -1.18
N THR A 43 -3.21 -11.92 -0.48
CA THR A 43 -2.18 -12.95 -0.20
C THR A 43 -2.71 -14.08 0.67
N TYR A 44 -3.72 -13.82 1.54
CA TYR A 44 -4.40 -14.90 2.27
C TYR A 44 -5.17 -15.81 1.32
N LYS A 45 -6.04 -15.23 0.46
CA LYS A 45 -6.85 -16.00 -0.50
C LYS A 45 -5.99 -16.88 -1.38
N SER A 46 -4.84 -16.35 -1.79
CA SER A 46 -3.88 -17.05 -2.62
C SER A 46 -3.26 -18.26 -1.92
N ASN A 47 -3.13 -18.26 -0.60
CA ASN A 47 -2.54 -19.37 0.14
C ASN A 47 -3.58 -20.17 0.96
N GLU A 48 -4.88 -19.94 0.78
CA GLU A 48 -5.96 -20.55 1.59
C GLU A 48 -5.82 -22.08 1.72
N MET A 49 -5.49 -22.76 0.61
CA MET A 49 -5.31 -24.22 0.58
C MET A 49 -4.11 -24.72 1.40
N ASN A 50 -3.11 -23.85 1.64
CA ASN A 50 -1.92 -24.16 2.42
C ASN A 50 -1.98 -23.61 3.85
N ILE A 51 -3.02 -22.83 4.20
CA ILE A 51 -3.18 -22.25 5.54
C ILE A 51 -3.48 -23.29 6.61
N GLY A 52 -4.12 -24.40 6.26
CA GLY A 52 -4.18 -25.55 7.17
C GLY A 52 -2.80 -26.04 7.60
N ALA A 53 -1.83 -26.05 6.69
CA ALA A 53 -0.45 -26.48 6.99
C ALA A 53 0.31 -25.47 7.87
N PHE A 54 0.16 -24.15 7.60
CA PHE A 54 0.69 -23.07 8.47
C PHE A 54 0.09 -23.15 9.88
N ILE A 55 -1.24 -23.33 9.97
CA ILE A 55 -1.94 -23.44 11.25
C ILE A 55 -1.55 -24.71 11.99
N ASN A 56 -1.37 -25.85 11.32
CA ASN A 56 -1.17 -27.09 12.04
C ASN A 56 0.29 -27.38 12.42
N ASN A 57 1.25 -26.58 11.95
CA ASN A 57 2.69 -26.89 11.99
C ASN A 57 3.01 -28.27 11.38
N GLU A 58 2.18 -28.73 10.44
CA GLU A 58 2.25 -30.07 9.85
C GLU A 58 3.23 -30.17 8.68
N ARG A 59 3.86 -29.05 8.30
CA ARG A 59 4.92 -29.03 7.29
C ARG A 59 6.17 -28.43 7.90
N ASP A 60 7.30 -29.09 7.70
CA ASP A 60 8.61 -28.43 7.68
C ASP A 60 8.64 -27.46 6.48
N ILE A 61 7.92 -26.34 6.59
CA ILE A 61 7.88 -25.26 5.58
C ILE A 61 9.29 -24.69 5.34
N LYS A 62 10.23 -24.99 6.24
CA LYS A 62 11.64 -24.67 6.11
C LYS A 62 12.36 -25.45 5.02
N GLU A 63 11.86 -26.61 4.58
CA GLU A 63 12.55 -27.44 3.58
C GLU A 63 12.21 -27.06 2.13
N ASP A 64 11.03 -26.49 1.84
CA ASP A 64 10.75 -25.93 0.51
C ASP A 64 9.66 -24.81 0.50
N PRO A 65 10.05 -23.53 0.58
CA PRO A 65 9.14 -22.39 0.49
C PRO A 65 8.38 -22.31 -0.84
N ILE A 66 8.90 -22.92 -1.91
CA ILE A 66 8.34 -22.84 -3.26
C ILE A 66 7.10 -23.75 -3.37
N ILE A 67 7.10 -24.90 -2.69
CA ILE A 67 5.95 -25.82 -2.65
C ILE A 67 4.80 -25.26 -1.80
N ALA A 68 5.10 -24.43 -0.80
CA ALA A 68 4.11 -23.84 0.10
C ALA A 68 3.33 -22.67 -0.52
N HIS A 69 3.78 -22.12 -1.65
CA HIS A 69 3.21 -20.90 -2.23
C HIS A 69 2.87 -21.07 -3.72
N ILE A 70 1.60 -20.80 -4.05
CA ILE A 70 1.14 -20.86 -5.45
C ILE A 70 1.47 -19.56 -6.19
N LYS A 71 1.47 -19.60 -7.52
CA LYS A 71 1.73 -18.44 -8.40
C LYS A 71 0.94 -17.18 -8.00
N ALA A 72 -0.32 -17.33 -7.60
CA ALA A 72 -1.16 -16.21 -7.16
C ALA A 72 -0.61 -15.48 -5.92
N TYR A 73 0.11 -16.18 -5.04
CA TYR A 73 0.81 -15.53 -3.92
C TYR A 73 1.96 -14.66 -4.42
N TYR A 74 2.74 -15.12 -5.39
CA TYR A 74 3.86 -14.37 -5.96
C TYR A 74 3.40 -13.07 -6.62
N GLU A 75 2.30 -13.13 -7.38
CA GLU A 75 1.67 -11.96 -7.97
C GLU A 75 1.21 -10.97 -6.89
N ASN A 76 0.46 -11.44 -5.88
CA ASN A 76 0.01 -10.57 -4.79
C ASN A 76 1.15 -10.03 -3.92
N TYR A 77 2.22 -10.79 -3.72
CA TYR A 77 3.41 -10.33 -3.02
C TYR A 77 4.14 -9.23 -3.81
N PHE A 78 4.31 -9.42 -5.13
CA PHE A 78 4.92 -8.41 -6.01
C PHE A 78 4.16 -7.10 -5.95
N GLU A 79 2.85 -7.16 -6.23
CA GLU A 79 1.96 -6.00 -6.19
C GLU A 79 2.00 -5.31 -4.82
N CYS A 80 1.94 -6.08 -3.73
CA CYS A 80 2.00 -5.56 -2.36
C CYS A 80 3.30 -4.76 -2.11
N ILE A 81 4.47 -5.35 -2.38
CA ILE A 81 5.76 -4.72 -2.09
C ILE A 81 6.02 -3.51 -2.99
N VAL A 82 5.79 -3.66 -4.30
CA VAL A 82 6.02 -2.58 -5.27
C VAL A 82 5.12 -1.38 -4.95
N HIS A 83 3.84 -1.61 -4.70
CA HIS A 83 2.90 -0.53 -4.49
C HIS A 83 3.01 0.14 -3.10
N PHE A 84 3.37 -0.60 -2.04
CA PHE A 84 3.70 0.05 -0.77
C PHE A 84 4.96 0.91 -0.93
N GLN A 85 6.00 0.41 -1.60
CA GLN A 85 7.22 1.18 -1.81
C GLN A 85 6.94 2.47 -2.60
N HIS A 86 6.21 2.35 -3.71
CA HIS A 86 5.86 3.49 -4.55
C HIS A 86 4.98 4.51 -3.80
N PHE A 87 4.04 4.07 -2.97
CA PHE A 87 3.27 4.95 -2.09
C PHE A 87 4.19 5.79 -1.19
N PHE A 88 5.10 5.16 -0.44
CA PHE A 88 5.99 5.88 0.46
C PHE A 88 6.98 6.79 -0.29
N GLU A 89 7.46 6.37 -1.47
CA GLU A 89 8.30 7.20 -2.32
C GLU A 89 7.59 8.48 -2.77
N LEU A 90 6.36 8.35 -3.28
CA LEU A 90 5.60 9.53 -3.72
C LEU A 90 5.27 10.47 -2.56
N ILE A 91 4.85 9.93 -1.40
CA ILE A 91 4.57 10.77 -0.23
C ILE A 91 5.81 11.50 0.26
N THR A 92 6.93 10.80 0.38
CA THR A 92 8.18 11.43 0.83
C THR A 92 8.69 12.48 -0.16
N LYS A 93 8.59 12.21 -1.47
CA LYS A 93 8.92 13.20 -2.50
C LYS A 93 7.98 14.41 -2.45
N ASP A 94 6.69 14.21 -2.25
CA ASP A 94 5.74 15.32 -2.12
C ASP A 94 6.10 16.24 -0.94
N ILE A 95 6.40 15.67 0.23
CA ILE A 95 6.85 16.44 1.41
C ILE A 95 8.14 17.22 1.10
N LEU A 96 9.14 16.61 0.48
CA LEU A 96 10.38 17.29 0.12
C LEU A 96 10.16 18.36 -0.96
N GLY A 97 9.30 18.09 -1.94
CA GLY A 97 8.97 19.00 -3.03
C GLY A 97 8.28 20.27 -2.56
N LYS A 98 7.45 20.16 -1.51
CA LYS A 98 6.84 21.30 -0.80
C LYS A 98 7.86 22.19 -0.10
N ILE A 99 9.01 21.65 0.31
CA ILE A 99 10.12 22.43 0.88
C ILE A 99 10.91 23.10 -0.26
N ASN A 100 11.36 22.31 -1.23
CA ASN A 100 12.00 22.80 -2.44
C ASN A 100 11.98 21.71 -3.53
N LYS A 101 11.53 22.06 -4.75
CA LYS A 101 11.49 21.12 -5.89
C LYS A 101 12.86 20.44 -6.15
N LEU A 102 13.99 21.13 -5.94
CA LEU A 102 15.35 20.60 -6.12
C LEU A 102 15.70 19.43 -5.18
N LEU A 103 14.94 19.22 -4.11
CA LEU A 103 15.11 18.05 -3.23
C LEU A 103 14.51 16.77 -3.82
N THR A 104 13.80 16.87 -4.96
CA THR A 104 13.08 15.74 -5.57
C THR A 104 13.54 15.42 -7.00
N VAL A 105 14.37 16.28 -7.58
CA VAL A 105 14.84 16.18 -8.97
C VAL A 105 16.33 16.48 -9.10
N ARG A 106 16.94 15.93 -10.14
CA ARG A 106 18.28 16.28 -10.60
C ARG A 106 18.17 17.04 -11.90
N VAL A 107 18.88 18.16 -11.96
CA VAL A 107 19.03 18.97 -13.18
C VAL A 107 20.43 18.72 -13.73
N GLN A 108 20.53 18.15 -14.93
CA GLN A 108 21.82 17.90 -15.59
C GLN A 108 21.97 18.83 -16.80
N ASN A 109 23.00 19.68 -16.79
CA ASN A 109 23.41 20.51 -17.93
C ASN A 109 22.29 21.40 -18.53
N LYS A 110 21.34 21.87 -17.70
CA LYS A 110 20.22 22.76 -18.08
C LYS A 110 20.14 23.95 -17.13
N TYR A 111 20.97 24.97 -17.38
CA TYR A 111 21.12 26.13 -16.50
C TYR A 111 19.87 27.03 -16.47
N ASP A 112 19.12 27.07 -17.55
CA ASP A 112 17.81 27.71 -17.67
C ASP A 112 16.78 27.08 -16.73
N ILE A 113 16.64 25.76 -16.74
CA ILE A 113 15.73 25.01 -15.86
C ILE A 113 16.19 25.14 -14.40
N LEU A 114 17.49 25.04 -14.14
CA LEU A 114 18.04 25.23 -12.80
C LEU A 114 17.75 26.64 -12.27
N TYR A 115 17.95 27.66 -13.09
CA TYR A 115 17.64 29.05 -12.72
C TYR A 115 16.16 29.21 -12.37
N LYS A 116 15.25 28.64 -13.17
CA LYS A 116 13.81 28.66 -12.88
C LYS A 116 13.49 27.99 -11.53
N LEU A 117 14.03 26.81 -11.28
CA LEU A 117 13.81 26.06 -10.03
C LEU A 117 14.34 26.79 -8.79
N ILE A 118 15.54 27.39 -8.86
CA ILE A 118 16.11 28.17 -7.75
C ILE A 118 15.23 29.38 -7.41
N ASN A 119 14.62 30.00 -8.43
CA ASN A 119 13.77 31.18 -8.28
C ASN A 119 12.27 30.83 -8.12
N ASN A 120 11.91 29.56 -7.93
CA ASN A 120 10.52 29.08 -7.84
C ASN A 120 9.64 29.51 -9.04
N ILE A 121 10.23 29.63 -10.22
CA ILE A 121 9.51 29.85 -11.48
C ILE A 121 8.98 28.50 -11.94
N ASP A 122 7.69 28.45 -12.28
CA ASP A 122 7.07 27.22 -12.78
C ASP A 122 7.66 26.80 -14.13
N LEU A 123 7.76 25.48 -14.30
CA LEU A 123 8.25 24.82 -15.50
C LEU A 123 7.06 24.37 -16.33
N ASP A 124 7.20 24.43 -17.65
CA ASP A 124 6.21 23.80 -18.54
C ASP A 124 6.38 22.27 -18.60
N VAL A 125 5.49 21.59 -19.33
CA VAL A 125 5.50 20.12 -19.46
C VAL A 125 6.81 19.61 -20.05
N GLU A 126 7.32 20.29 -21.07
CA GLU A 126 8.53 19.87 -21.78
C GLU A 126 9.75 20.04 -20.87
N GLU A 127 9.79 21.11 -20.10
CA GLU A 127 10.83 21.37 -19.10
C GLU A 127 10.77 20.37 -17.93
N GLU A 128 9.59 20.06 -17.40
CA GLU A 128 9.42 19.06 -16.35
C GLU A 128 9.86 17.66 -16.80
N SER A 129 9.55 17.27 -18.04
CA SER A 129 9.94 15.96 -18.59
C SER A 129 11.46 15.76 -18.70
N LYS A 130 12.23 16.86 -18.69
CA LYS A 130 13.70 16.83 -18.73
C LYS A 130 14.32 16.61 -17.34
N LEU A 131 13.52 16.65 -16.28
CA LEU A 131 13.98 16.45 -14.90
C LEU A 131 14.10 14.96 -14.60
N ILE A 132 15.20 14.59 -13.95
CA ILE A 132 15.40 13.22 -13.46
C ILE A 132 14.91 13.18 -12.02
N SER A 133 13.84 12.44 -11.73
CA SER A 133 13.39 12.26 -10.34
C SER A 133 14.45 11.50 -9.53
N ILE A 134 14.71 11.92 -8.30
CA ILE A 134 15.67 11.22 -7.43
C ILE A 134 15.13 9.83 -7.04
N GLU A 135 16.03 8.88 -6.78
CA GLU A 135 15.65 7.54 -6.34
C GLU A 135 15.12 7.53 -4.90
N PHE A 136 14.23 6.60 -4.55
CA PHE A 136 13.69 6.50 -3.18
C PHE A 136 14.78 6.34 -2.12
N SER A 137 15.87 5.63 -2.44
CA SER A 137 17.01 5.48 -1.53
C SER A 137 17.71 6.81 -1.19
N GLU A 138 17.66 7.78 -2.09
CA GLU A 138 18.21 9.12 -1.86
C GLU A 138 17.27 9.94 -0.97
N VAL A 139 15.96 9.84 -1.23
CA VAL A 139 14.91 10.46 -0.39
C VAL A 139 15.05 10.02 1.07
N LEU A 140 15.21 8.71 1.31
CA LEU A 140 15.36 8.15 2.66
C LEU A 140 16.64 8.63 3.38
N LYS A 141 17.69 9.00 2.66
CA LYS A 141 18.92 9.57 3.23
C LYS A 141 18.78 11.06 3.53
N ALA A 142 18.09 11.79 2.65
CA ALA A 142 17.90 13.23 2.79
C ALA A 142 17.02 13.57 3.99
N PHE A 143 15.96 12.79 4.23
CA PHE A 143 14.98 13.08 5.28
C PHE A 143 15.58 13.28 6.69
N PRO A 144 16.37 12.34 7.24
CA PRO A 144 16.96 12.50 8.57
C PRO A 144 17.93 13.69 8.65
N GLN A 145 18.65 13.97 7.57
CA GLN A 145 19.58 15.10 7.49
C GLN A 145 18.82 16.43 7.55
N LEU A 146 17.81 16.60 6.70
CA LEU A 146 16.97 17.80 6.67
C LEU A 146 16.20 17.99 7.99
N ASN A 147 15.78 16.89 8.62
CA ASN A 147 15.10 16.97 9.91
C ASN A 147 16.02 17.46 11.02
N LYS A 148 17.29 16.99 11.04
CA LYS A 148 18.29 17.44 12.01
C LYS A 148 18.58 18.93 11.89
N GLU A 149 18.59 19.46 10.67
CA GLU A 149 18.78 20.89 10.39
C GLU A 149 17.50 21.73 10.60
N GLY A 150 16.38 21.11 10.98
CA GLY A 150 15.12 21.80 11.26
C GLY A 150 14.32 22.22 10.03
N PHE A 151 14.64 21.70 8.83
CA PHE A 151 13.91 22.01 7.60
C PHE A 151 12.60 21.23 7.43
N ILE A 152 12.42 20.13 8.19
CA ILE A 152 11.20 19.32 8.16
C ILE A 152 10.18 19.84 9.17
N ASN A 153 8.95 20.08 8.72
CA ASN A 153 7.82 20.47 9.56
C ASN A 153 7.57 19.45 10.68
N SER A 154 7.17 19.90 11.87
CA SER A 154 6.84 19.03 13.01
C SER A 154 5.85 17.91 12.66
N LYS A 155 4.89 18.17 11.77
CA LYS A 155 3.91 17.17 11.29
C LYS A 155 4.53 16.03 10.49
N HIS A 156 5.75 16.20 9.98
CA HIS A 156 6.46 15.21 9.17
C HIS A 156 7.73 14.67 9.86
N GLN A 157 7.97 15.01 11.12
CA GLN A 157 9.13 14.50 11.87
C GLN A 157 9.13 12.98 12.02
N ILE A 158 7.95 12.36 11.97
CA ILE A 158 7.77 10.90 11.99
C ILE A 158 8.63 10.18 10.93
N TRP A 159 8.85 10.81 9.78
CA TRP A 159 9.64 10.24 8.69
C TRP A 159 11.13 10.16 9.02
N ALA A 160 11.61 10.96 9.96
CA ALA A 160 13.01 10.99 10.38
C ALA A 160 13.32 10.03 11.55
N GLU A 161 12.33 9.32 12.08
CA GLU A 161 12.56 8.29 13.10
C GLU A 161 13.39 7.13 12.54
N ASP A 162 14.54 6.84 13.15
CA ASP A 162 15.47 5.78 12.71
C ASP A 162 14.78 4.43 12.44
N LYS A 163 13.85 4.03 13.32
CA LYS A 163 13.11 2.79 13.19
C LYS A 163 12.26 2.78 11.90
N LYS A 164 11.66 3.91 11.55
CA LYS A 164 10.78 4.04 10.38
C LYS A 164 11.58 4.08 9.09
N ILE A 165 12.69 4.83 9.07
CA ILE A 165 13.64 4.82 7.96
C ILE A 165 14.13 3.39 7.68
N ARG A 166 14.55 2.65 8.70
CA ARG A 166 14.99 1.25 8.53
C ARG A 166 13.91 0.36 7.92
N VAL A 167 12.64 0.54 8.31
CA VAL A 167 11.51 -0.21 7.72
C VAL A 167 11.38 0.11 6.22
N LEU A 168 11.44 1.39 5.85
CA LEU A 168 11.35 1.83 4.46
C LEU A 168 12.56 1.40 3.62
N GLU A 169 13.76 1.37 4.21
CA GLU A 169 14.96 0.80 3.57
C GLU A 169 14.79 -0.70 3.28
N LYS A 170 14.20 -1.47 4.20
CA LYS A 170 13.89 -2.88 3.96
C LYS A 170 12.83 -3.05 2.87
N LEU A 171 11.80 -2.22 2.87
CA LEU A 171 10.79 -2.21 1.81
C LEU A 171 11.42 -1.92 0.43
N ASN A 172 12.28 -0.91 0.34
CA ASN A 172 13.01 -0.57 -0.88
C ASN A 172 13.94 -1.71 -1.32
N LYS A 173 14.61 -2.38 -0.37
CA LYS A 173 15.42 -3.56 -0.66
C LYS A 173 14.57 -4.69 -1.23
N LEU A 174 13.42 -5.00 -0.64
CA LEU A 174 12.50 -6.02 -1.16
C LEU A 174 12.04 -5.65 -2.58
N ARG A 175 11.59 -4.41 -2.82
CA ARG A 175 11.22 -3.95 -4.17
C ARG A 175 12.35 -4.18 -5.17
N ASN A 176 13.57 -3.77 -4.83
CA ASN A 176 14.72 -3.91 -5.73
C ASN A 176 15.09 -5.38 -5.98
N SER A 177 14.97 -6.24 -4.97
CA SER A 177 15.21 -7.67 -5.11
C SER A 177 14.21 -8.32 -6.08
N ILE A 178 12.93 -7.92 -6.04
CA ILE A 178 11.92 -8.50 -6.94
C ILE A 178 12.03 -7.88 -8.33
N TRP A 179 12.07 -6.55 -8.42
CA TRP A 179 12.03 -5.83 -9.69
C TRP A 179 13.27 -6.07 -10.56
N HIS A 180 14.48 -6.06 -9.97
CA HIS A 180 15.71 -6.17 -10.75
C HIS A 180 16.23 -7.59 -10.89
N ARG A 181 15.85 -8.50 -9.99
CA ARG A 181 16.40 -9.87 -9.99
C ARG A 181 15.31 -10.92 -10.16
N GLY A 182 14.09 -10.69 -9.68
CA GLY A 182 13.03 -11.71 -9.66
C GLY A 182 13.36 -12.91 -8.75
N LEU A 183 14.35 -12.77 -7.86
CA LEU A 183 14.98 -13.91 -7.16
C LEU A 183 14.52 -14.10 -5.71
N TYR A 184 13.71 -13.20 -5.16
CA TYR A 184 13.43 -13.22 -3.72
C TYR A 184 11.98 -12.88 -3.38
N ILE A 185 11.30 -13.87 -2.81
CA ILE A 185 9.94 -13.77 -2.30
C ILE A 185 9.97 -14.12 -0.83
N VAL A 186 9.36 -13.25 -0.02
CA VAL A 186 9.24 -13.47 1.43
C VAL A 186 8.11 -14.48 1.68
N PRO A 187 8.28 -15.47 2.57
CA PRO A 187 7.21 -16.38 2.96
C PRO A 187 6.00 -15.65 3.53
N TYR A 188 4.81 -16.27 3.42
CA TYR A 188 3.54 -15.65 3.82
C TYR A 188 3.55 -15.04 5.23
N GLU A 189 4.00 -15.79 6.23
CA GLU A 189 4.01 -15.36 7.63
C GLU A 189 4.94 -14.17 7.86
N GLU A 190 6.11 -14.19 7.24
CA GLU A 190 7.10 -13.11 7.33
C GLU A 190 6.63 -11.84 6.60
N LEU A 191 5.93 -11.99 5.47
CA LEU A 191 5.28 -10.87 4.81
C LEU A 191 4.21 -10.27 5.72
N ASP A 192 3.41 -11.11 6.36
CA ASP A 192 2.33 -10.69 7.25
C ASP A 192 2.85 -9.95 8.47
N ILE A 193 3.94 -10.41 9.08
CA ILE A 193 4.64 -9.69 10.13
C ILE A 193 5.20 -8.37 9.59
N PHE A 194 5.89 -8.39 8.45
CA PHE A 194 6.49 -7.19 7.89
C PHE A 194 5.44 -6.10 7.61
N ILE A 195 4.36 -6.47 6.94
CA ILE A 195 3.29 -5.53 6.57
C ILE A 195 2.47 -5.13 7.79
N GLY A 196 1.91 -6.11 8.53
CA GLY A 196 0.99 -5.87 9.64
C GLY A 196 1.62 -5.13 10.82
N LYS A 197 2.87 -5.47 11.18
CA LYS A 197 3.56 -4.89 12.33
C LYS A 197 4.31 -3.60 12.02
N TYR A 198 4.82 -3.42 10.79
CA TYR A 198 5.71 -2.30 10.48
C TYR A 198 5.17 -1.35 9.42
N ILE A 199 4.58 -1.86 8.34
CA ILE A 199 4.08 -1.02 7.23
C ILE A 199 2.72 -0.41 7.54
N LEU A 200 1.72 -1.18 7.96
CA LEU A 200 0.38 -0.64 8.20
C LEU A 200 0.34 0.43 9.31
N PRO A 201 1.07 0.30 10.43
CA PRO A 201 1.13 1.38 11.41
C PRO A 201 1.76 2.66 10.84
N LEU A 202 2.71 2.52 9.91
CA LEU A 202 3.26 3.67 9.18
C LEU A 202 2.22 4.30 8.27
N VAL A 203 1.51 3.51 7.46
CA VAL A 203 0.41 4.00 6.62
C VAL A 203 -0.62 4.77 7.46
N LYS A 204 -1.04 4.20 8.59
CA LYS A 204 -2.03 4.81 9.49
C LYS A 204 -1.56 6.19 9.94
N LYS A 205 -0.33 6.28 10.48
CA LYS A 205 0.22 7.56 10.94
C LYS A 205 0.38 8.57 9.78
N VAL A 206 0.84 8.12 8.61
CA VAL A 206 0.99 8.99 7.44
C VAL A 206 -0.35 9.57 7.01
N VAL A 207 -1.40 8.75 6.94
CA VAL A 207 -2.69 9.22 6.44
C VAL A 207 -3.49 9.96 7.51
N GLU A 208 -3.48 9.51 8.76
CA GLU A 208 -4.33 10.05 9.82
C GLU A 208 -3.70 11.26 10.53
N ASP A 209 -2.38 11.31 10.67
CA ASP A 209 -1.69 12.34 11.47
C ASP A 209 -1.19 13.54 10.63
N THR A 210 -1.51 13.59 9.34
CA THR A 210 -1.03 14.64 8.41
C THR A 210 -2.16 15.23 7.54
N GLU A 211 -1.84 16.13 6.62
CA GLU A 211 -2.79 16.66 5.63
C GLU A 211 -3.37 15.59 4.68
N TYR A 212 -2.79 14.38 4.64
CA TYR A 212 -3.20 13.32 3.72
C TYR A 212 -4.52 12.63 4.07
N HIS A 213 -5.10 12.90 5.24
CA HIS A 213 -6.40 12.33 5.64
C HIS A 213 -7.52 12.67 4.64
N LYS A 214 -7.40 13.80 3.93
CA LYS A 214 -8.35 14.23 2.89
C LYS A 214 -8.48 13.22 1.73
N TYR A 215 -7.51 12.31 1.56
CA TYR A 215 -7.47 11.33 0.48
C TYR A 215 -8.05 9.96 0.80
N GLN A 216 -8.68 9.78 1.97
CA GLN A 216 -9.28 8.51 2.36
C GLN A 216 -10.19 7.90 1.30
N LYS A 217 -10.97 8.72 0.57
CA LYS A 217 -11.89 8.25 -0.49
C LYS A 217 -11.21 7.57 -1.67
N ILE A 218 -9.91 7.81 -1.89
CA ILE A 218 -9.17 7.24 -3.02
C ILE A 218 -8.71 5.82 -2.70
N TRP A 219 -8.21 5.61 -1.49
CA TRP A 219 -7.53 4.37 -1.12
C TRP A 219 -8.32 3.46 -0.19
N LYS A 220 -9.21 4.02 0.63
CA LYS A 220 -9.99 3.25 1.60
C LYS A 220 -11.24 2.72 0.92
N TYR A 221 -11.60 1.48 1.25
CA TYR A 221 -12.89 0.92 0.85
C TYR A 221 -14.05 1.76 1.41
N GLU A 222 -15.16 1.84 0.69
CA GLU A 222 -16.31 2.68 1.09
C GLU A 222 -17.08 2.10 2.28
N TYR A 223 -17.17 0.77 2.36
CA TYR A 223 -18.00 0.10 3.34
C TYR A 223 -17.48 -1.28 3.72
N VAL A 224 -17.64 -1.64 5.00
CA VAL A 224 -17.43 -3.01 5.50
C VAL A 224 -18.70 -3.52 6.12
N ALA A 225 -19.26 -4.55 5.49
CA ALA A 225 -20.45 -5.29 5.92
C ALA A 225 -20.49 -5.63 7.41
N LEU A 226 -19.35 -6.07 7.93
CA LEU A 226 -19.25 -6.64 9.26
C LEU A 226 -19.07 -5.59 10.37
N GLY A 227 -18.96 -4.30 10.01
CA GLY A 227 -18.61 -3.22 10.94
C GLY A 227 -17.19 -3.33 11.49
N ILE A 228 -16.36 -4.22 10.92
CA ILE A 228 -14.97 -4.45 11.32
C ILE A 228 -14.08 -3.58 10.44
N GLU A 229 -13.25 -2.74 11.04
CA GLU A 229 -12.23 -1.97 10.30
C GLU A 229 -10.95 -2.82 10.19
N PRO A 230 -10.71 -3.52 9.05
CA PRO A 230 -9.63 -4.50 8.91
C PRO A 230 -8.23 -3.92 9.16
N LEU A 231 -7.94 -2.70 8.70
CA LEU A 231 -6.60 -2.11 8.82
C LEU A 231 -6.22 -1.93 10.29
N SER A 232 -7.07 -1.27 11.08
CA SER A 232 -6.86 -1.04 12.50
C SER A 232 -6.86 -2.35 13.28
N LYS A 233 -7.75 -3.29 12.95
CA LYS A 233 -7.78 -4.58 13.64
C LYS A 233 -6.56 -5.46 13.36
N ILE A 234 -5.96 -5.35 12.17
CA ILE A 234 -4.69 -6.01 11.86
C ILE A 234 -3.57 -5.34 12.64
N ILE A 235 -3.50 -4.00 12.66
CA ILE A 235 -2.51 -3.27 13.46
C ILE A 235 -2.59 -3.69 14.94
N ASP A 236 -3.80 -3.61 15.53
CA ASP A 236 -4.05 -4.03 16.92
C ASP A 236 -3.58 -5.47 17.17
N LEU A 237 -3.84 -6.38 16.21
CA LEU A 237 -3.45 -7.78 16.30
C LEU A 237 -1.92 -7.94 16.37
N TYR A 238 -1.17 -7.26 15.51
CA TYR A 238 0.30 -7.34 15.48
C TYR A 238 1.00 -6.53 16.58
N GLU A 239 0.32 -5.55 17.17
CA GLU A 239 0.80 -4.82 18.35
C GLU A 239 0.56 -5.59 19.65
N SER A 240 -0.51 -6.40 19.71
CA SER A 240 -0.93 -7.11 20.92
C SER A 240 -0.08 -8.35 21.29
N THR A 241 0.78 -8.82 20.38
CA THR A 241 1.63 -10.00 20.63
C THR A 241 2.98 -9.89 19.92
N ASN A 242 3.98 -10.56 20.47
CA ASN A 242 5.25 -10.83 19.80
C ASN A 242 5.42 -12.32 19.44
N ASP A 243 4.49 -13.17 19.85
CA ASP A 243 4.40 -14.56 19.39
C ASP A 243 3.46 -14.62 18.19
N PHE A 244 4.06 -14.68 16.99
CA PHE A 244 3.35 -14.79 15.73
C PHE A 244 3.16 -16.23 15.27
N SER A 245 3.73 -17.19 16.01
CA SER A 245 3.58 -18.63 15.74
C SER A 245 2.30 -19.22 16.33
N ASP A 246 1.58 -18.45 17.15
CA ASP A 246 0.28 -18.85 17.69
C ASP A 246 -0.75 -19.06 16.56
N LYS A 247 -1.27 -20.28 16.47
CA LYS A 247 -2.35 -20.68 15.55
C LYS A 247 -3.55 -19.73 15.60
N LYS A 248 -3.89 -19.21 16.78
CA LYS A 248 -4.99 -18.26 16.95
C LYS A 248 -4.67 -16.91 16.32
N HIS A 249 -3.43 -16.46 16.39
CA HIS A 249 -2.95 -15.25 15.73
C HIS A 249 -3.08 -15.39 14.21
N ILE A 250 -2.53 -16.48 13.64
CA ILE A 250 -2.57 -16.75 12.19
C ILE A 250 -4.01 -16.78 11.69
N LYS A 251 -4.91 -17.50 12.37
CA LYS A 251 -6.35 -17.56 12.03
C LYS A 251 -7.02 -16.20 12.07
N LYS A 252 -6.68 -15.36 13.05
CA LYS A 252 -7.28 -14.03 13.19
C LYS A 252 -6.76 -13.07 12.12
N ALA A 253 -5.46 -13.11 11.79
CA ALA A 253 -4.89 -12.33 10.70
C ALA A 253 -5.54 -12.71 9.36
N ALA A 254 -5.62 -14.01 9.08
CA ALA A 254 -6.33 -14.60 7.94
C ALA A 254 -7.76 -14.06 7.78
N TYR A 255 -8.56 -14.16 8.85
CA TYR A 255 -9.93 -13.67 8.86
C TYR A 255 -9.99 -12.17 8.53
N LEU A 256 -9.18 -11.35 9.19
CA LEU A 256 -9.18 -9.90 8.97
C LEU A 256 -8.76 -9.53 7.54
N LYS A 257 -7.82 -10.28 6.95
CA LYS A 257 -7.41 -10.09 5.56
C LYS A 257 -8.53 -10.44 4.59
N GLU A 258 -9.32 -11.48 4.84
CA GLU A 258 -10.51 -11.74 4.02
C GLU A 258 -11.58 -10.67 4.16
N VAL A 259 -11.81 -10.16 5.37
CA VAL A 259 -12.73 -9.03 5.56
C VAL A 259 -12.25 -7.81 4.75
N GLY A 260 -10.96 -7.50 4.79
CA GLY A 260 -10.37 -6.42 4.01
C GLY A 260 -10.43 -6.65 2.50
N ARG A 261 -10.14 -7.87 2.04
CA ARG A 261 -10.26 -8.26 0.63
C ARG A 261 -11.70 -8.07 0.18
N ALA A 262 -12.66 -8.66 0.90
CA ALA A 262 -14.07 -8.54 0.61
C ALA A 262 -14.50 -7.06 0.54
N ALA A 263 -14.08 -6.22 1.49
CA ALA A 263 -14.41 -4.79 1.49
C ALA A 263 -13.94 -4.05 0.22
N TYR A 264 -12.77 -4.42 -0.34
CA TYR A 264 -12.26 -3.78 -1.56
C TYR A 264 -12.86 -4.29 -2.87
N TYR A 265 -13.28 -5.55 -2.91
CA TYR A 265 -13.92 -6.16 -4.09
C TYR A 265 -15.45 -6.07 -4.03
N ASN A 266 -15.98 -5.62 -2.90
CA ASN A 266 -17.38 -5.29 -2.76
C ASN A 266 -17.67 -3.96 -3.48
N ASN A 267 -18.36 -4.05 -4.62
CA ASN A 267 -18.81 -2.87 -5.37
C ASN A 267 -20.11 -2.28 -4.80
N MET A 268 -20.60 -2.77 -3.67
CA MET A 268 -21.90 -2.40 -3.12
C MET A 268 -21.79 -1.14 -2.25
N ARG A 269 -22.71 -0.21 -2.49
CA ARG A 269 -22.85 1.00 -1.69
C ARG A 269 -23.48 0.66 -0.34
N LYS A 270 -23.18 1.46 0.69
CA LYS A 270 -23.79 1.30 2.02
C LYS A 270 -25.34 1.29 1.98
N SER A 271 -25.95 2.00 1.04
CA SER A 271 -27.40 2.03 0.83
C SER A 271 -28.00 0.73 0.30
N GLU A 272 -27.17 -0.19 -0.20
CA GLU A 272 -27.58 -1.46 -0.82
C GLU A 272 -27.45 -2.65 0.14
N TRP A 273 -27.02 -2.40 1.38
CA TRP A 273 -26.86 -3.40 2.42
C TRP A 273 -28.08 -3.46 3.34
N GLU A 274 -28.64 -4.66 3.48
CA GLU A 274 -29.64 -4.98 4.50
C GLU A 274 -29.02 -5.94 5.51
N SER A 275 -29.11 -5.61 6.79
CA SER A 275 -28.71 -6.50 7.89
C SER A 275 -29.94 -6.99 8.65
N LYS A 276 -29.98 -8.29 8.97
CA LYS A 276 -30.99 -8.88 9.84
C LYS A 276 -30.32 -9.71 10.93
N ASP A 277 -30.92 -9.64 12.11
CA ASP A 277 -30.49 -10.41 13.27
C ASP A 277 -31.23 -11.74 13.29
N TYR A 278 -30.48 -12.83 13.37
CA TYR A 278 -30.99 -14.19 13.51
C TYR A 278 -30.65 -14.69 14.89
N LYS A 279 -31.58 -15.39 15.53
CA LYS A 279 -31.34 -16.04 16.82
C LYS A 279 -31.31 -17.54 16.58
N ASN A 280 -30.24 -18.22 16.97
CA ASN A 280 -30.25 -19.69 16.93
C ASN A 280 -30.97 -20.27 18.16
N ASP A 281 -31.10 -21.60 18.16
CA ASP A 281 -31.73 -22.38 19.21
C ASP A 281 -31.03 -22.26 20.58
N THR A 282 -29.77 -21.81 20.61
CA THR A 282 -29.01 -21.55 21.85
C THR A 282 -29.15 -20.10 22.34
N GLY A 283 -29.98 -19.28 21.67
CA GLY A 283 -30.20 -17.88 22.00
C GLY A 283 -29.10 -16.92 21.56
N LYS A 284 -28.10 -17.40 20.81
CA LYS A 284 -27.00 -16.59 20.26
C LYS A 284 -27.52 -15.79 19.06
N ILE A 285 -27.17 -14.50 19.01
CA ILE A 285 -27.57 -13.60 17.92
C ILE A 285 -26.50 -13.62 16.83
N PHE A 286 -26.93 -13.81 15.59
CA PHE A 286 -26.13 -13.79 14.37
C PHE A 286 -26.57 -12.57 13.56
N HIS A 287 -25.64 -11.67 13.31
CA HIS A 287 -25.89 -10.55 12.41
C HIS A 287 -25.60 -11.02 10.99
N VAL A 288 -26.65 -11.27 10.20
CA VAL A 288 -26.49 -11.68 8.81
C VAL A 288 -26.76 -10.48 7.91
N GLY A 289 -25.75 -10.10 7.15
CA GLY A 289 -25.88 -9.07 6.13
C GLY A 289 -26.02 -9.73 4.76
N TRP A 290 -26.98 -9.26 3.98
CA TRP A 290 -27.12 -9.59 2.57
C TRP A 290 -26.99 -8.33 1.76
N ALA A 291 -26.66 -8.54 0.52
CA ALA A 291 -26.73 -7.49 -0.45
C ALA A 291 -27.21 -8.07 -1.79
N TYR A 292 -28.01 -7.26 -2.49
CA TYR A 292 -28.63 -7.66 -3.73
C TYR A 292 -27.63 -7.53 -4.88
N PHE A 293 -26.85 -8.59 -5.13
CA PHE A 293 -26.15 -8.78 -6.39
C PHE A 293 -26.68 -10.04 -7.05
N ASP A 294 -27.31 -9.86 -8.22
CA ASP A 294 -27.70 -10.89 -9.19
C ASP A 294 -27.72 -12.34 -8.62
N LYS A 295 -28.70 -12.60 -7.75
CA LYS A 295 -29.08 -13.89 -7.16
C LYS A 295 -28.03 -14.75 -6.44
N LYS A 296 -26.76 -14.39 -6.24
CA LYS A 296 -25.80 -15.26 -5.49
C LYS A 296 -24.65 -14.52 -4.81
N SER A 297 -24.81 -14.04 -3.57
CA SER A 297 -23.72 -14.03 -2.57
C SER A 297 -24.27 -13.88 -1.15
N LEU A 298 -23.84 -14.74 -0.23
CA LEU A 298 -24.15 -14.69 1.21
C LEU A 298 -22.82 -14.49 1.96
N ILE A 299 -22.68 -13.46 2.79
CA ILE A 299 -21.52 -13.30 3.69
C ILE A 299 -22.04 -13.45 5.12
N LEU A 300 -21.65 -14.54 5.79
CA LEU A 300 -22.04 -14.84 7.17
C LEU A 300 -21.05 -14.21 8.15
N LYS A 301 -21.56 -13.42 9.11
CA LYS A 301 -20.83 -13.08 10.34
C LYS A 301 -21.15 -14.16 11.38
N VAL A 302 -20.13 -14.78 11.94
CA VAL A 302 -20.26 -15.67 13.11
C VAL A 302 -19.48 -15.02 14.25
N GLU A 303 -20.19 -14.48 15.23
CA GLU A 303 -19.67 -14.25 16.59
C GLU A 303 -19.96 -15.48 17.45
#